data_AF-A0A6G3PKG1-F1
#
_entry.id   AF-A0A6G3PKG1-F1
#
_cell.length_a   1.000
_cell.length_b   1.000
_cell.length_c   1.000
_cell.angle_alpha   90.00
_cell.angle_beta   90.00
_cell.angle_gamma   90.00
#
_symmetry.space_group_name_H-M   'P 1'
#
loop_
_entity.id
_entity.type
_entity.pdbx_description
1 polymer ?
#
loop_
_entity_poly.entity_id
_entity_poly.type
_entity_poly.pdbx_seq_one_letter_code
_entity_poly.pdbx_strand_id
1 'polypeptide(L)'
;MSPMLYCERHEMHNCADCAPPASRVGAPADGWSDWPPASIIIHSSGLAHLPGCQHIIPSDIRPPVYGWVPAPSSGAWRRLAPSFPLRATEGNTGRTAVSRCKSCDATQ
;
A
#
# COMPACT_ATOMS: atom_id res chain seq x y z
N MET A 1 11.63 45.49 14.13
CA MET A 1 11.05 44.60 15.16
C MET A 1 11.72 43.24 15.05
N SER A 2 11.98 42.60 16.18
CA SER A 2 12.29 41.16 16.29
C SER A 2 11.40 40.60 17.41
N PRO A 3 11.29 39.27 17.57
CA PRO A 3 12.34 38.58 18.31
C PRO A 3 12.87 37.33 17.61
N MET A 4 14.16 37.04 17.82
CA MET A 4 14.61 35.66 17.84
C MET A 4 14.37 35.11 19.25
N LEU A 5 13.78 33.92 19.34
CA LEU A 5 13.84 33.03 20.48
C LEU A 5 14.05 31.62 19.87
N TYR A 6 15.25 31.05 19.93
CA TYR A 6 15.92 30.51 21.12
C TYR A 6 15.16 29.32 21.72
N CYS A 7 15.00 28.26 20.91
CA CYS A 7 14.88 26.89 21.42
C CYS A 7 16.22 26.48 22.03
N GLU A 8 16.43 26.93 23.25
CA GLU A 8 17.67 26.76 24.02
C GLU A 8 17.56 25.57 24.98
N ARG A 9 18.71 25.04 25.39
CA ARG A 9 18.85 24.18 26.58
C ARG A 9 17.86 23.00 26.66
N HIS A 10 17.81 22.16 25.62
CA HIS A 10 17.48 20.74 25.85
C HIS A 10 18.70 20.05 26.47
N GLU A 11 18.84 20.28 27.77
CA GLU A 11 19.83 19.64 28.62
C GLU A 11 19.40 18.19 28.86
N MET A 12 20.02 17.28 28.11
CA MET A 12 19.93 15.81 28.19
C MET A 12 18.54 15.16 28.07
N HIS A 13 18.50 14.13 27.22
CA HIS A 13 17.40 13.18 26.93
C HIS A 13 16.41 13.56 25.82
N ASN A 14 16.42 12.67 24.81
CA ASN A 14 15.42 12.42 23.77
C ASN A 14 15.18 13.52 22.71
N CYS A 15 15.89 13.39 21.57
CA CYS A 15 15.66 14.16 20.35
C CYS A 15 14.83 13.40 19.28
N ALA A 16 14.16 12.28 19.63
CA ALA A 16 13.53 11.40 18.65
C ALA A 16 12.18 11.90 18.10
N ASP A 17 11.42 12.69 18.87
CA ASP A 17 10.04 13.06 18.56
C ASP A 17 9.87 14.33 17.69
N CYS A 18 10.96 15.06 17.38
CA CYS A 18 10.89 16.31 16.59
C CYS A 18 10.97 16.12 15.07
N ALA A 19 10.85 14.88 14.57
CA ALA A 19 10.71 14.61 13.14
C ALA A 19 9.22 14.52 12.77
N PRO A 20 8.69 15.39 11.88
CA PRO A 20 7.40 15.09 11.25
C PRO A 20 7.54 13.75 10.50
N PRO A 21 6.50 12.90 10.46
CA PRO A 21 6.58 11.63 9.75
C PRO A 21 6.87 11.92 8.28
N ALA A 22 8.10 11.58 7.85
CA ALA A 22 8.61 12.02 6.56
C ALA A 22 7.72 11.49 5.44
N SER A 23 7.01 12.41 4.77
CA SER A 23 6.34 12.15 3.50
C SER A 23 7.39 11.62 2.53
N ARG A 24 7.38 10.30 2.27
CA ARG A 24 8.41 9.60 1.48
C ARG A 24 8.24 9.90 -0.02
N VAL A 25 8.49 11.16 -0.38
CA VAL A 25 8.56 11.63 -1.77
C VAL A 25 9.96 11.30 -2.29
N GLY A 26 10.15 10.04 -2.65
CA GLY A 26 11.40 9.45 -3.12
C GLY A 26 11.19 7.96 -3.35
N ALA A 27 11.27 7.52 -4.61
CA ALA A 27 10.84 6.19 -5.01
C ALA A 27 11.86 5.09 -4.71
N PRO A 28 11.39 3.83 -4.67
CA PRO A 28 11.97 2.78 -5.49
C PRO A 28 10.99 2.39 -6.59
N ALA A 29 11.24 2.84 -7.82
CA ALA A 29 10.38 2.58 -8.98
C ALA A 29 10.68 1.23 -9.67
N ASP A 30 11.56 0.43 -9.09
CA ASP A 30 12.17 -0.74 -9.74
C ASP A 30 11.41 -2.04 -9.48
N GLY A 31 10.75 -2.18 -8.32
CA GLY A 31 10.06 -3.41 -7.93
C GLY A 31 8.66 -3.60 -8.55
N TRP A 32 8.07 -2.55 -9.15
CA TRP A 32 6.74 -2.64 -9.78
C TRP A 32 6.78 -3.00 -11.27
N SER A 33 7.94 -2.87 -11.93
CA SER A 33 8.11 -3.12 -13.37
C SER A 33 7.84 -4.56 -13.77
N ASP A 34 8.11 -5.52 -12.87
CA ASP A 34 7.88 -6.94 -13.07
C ASP A 34 6.41 -7.37 -12.82
N TRP A 35 5.57 -6.48 -12.28
CA TRP A 35 4.17 -6.78 -11.98
C TRP A 35 3.26 -6.49 -13.19
N PRO A 36 2.41 -7.43 -13.64
CA PRO A 36 1.45 -7.16 -14.71
C PRO A 36 0.53 -6.00 -14.29
N PRO A 37 0.42 -4.90 -15.06
CA PRO A 37 -0.23 -3.66 -14.60
C PRO A 37 -1.73 -3.80 -14.34
N ALA A 38 -2.38 -4.81 -14.93
CA ALA A 38 -3.77 -5.15 -14.67
C ALA A 38 -4.00 -5.99 -13.40
N SER A 39 -2.94 -6.38 -12.68
CA SER A 39 -3.05 -7.26 -11.51
C SER A 39 -3.89 -6.64 -10.40
N ILE A 40 -4.63 -7.49 -9.67
CA ILE A 40 -5.17 -7.11 -8.35
C ILE A 40 -4.48 -7.97 -7.28
N ILE A 41 -3.78 -7.29 -6.38
CA ILE A 41 -3.07 -7.89 -5.25
C ILE A 41 -4.00 -7.93 -4.05
N ILE A 42 -4.02 -9.05 -3.33
CA ILE A 42 -4.95 -9.32 -2.23
C ILE A 42 -4.15 -9.56 -0.95
N HIS A 43 -4.30 -8.64 0.00
CA HIS A 43 -3.66 -8.72 1.32
C HIS A 43 -4.44 -9.63 2.29
N SER A 44 -3.73 -10.18 3.28
CA SER A 44 -4.28 -11.01 4.36
C SER A 44 -5.50 -10.42 5.10
N SER A 45 -5.62 -9.10 5.15
CA SER A 45 -6.74 -8.37 5.77
C SER A 45 -8.00 -8.24 4.90
N GLY A 46 -8.05 -8.88 3.73
CA GLY A 46 -9.19 -8.79 2.80
C GLY A 46 -9.26 -7.48 2.00
N LEU A 47 -8.15 -6.74 1.93
CA LEU A 47 -8.00 -5.54 1.09
C LEU A 47 -7.39 -5.88 -0.27
N ALA A 48 -7.93 -5.29 -1.33
CA ALA A 48 -7.38 -5.30 -2.68
C ALA A 48 -6.52 -4.05 -2.94
N HIS A 49 -5.39 -4.25 -3.61
CA HIS A 49 -4.42 -3.23 -4.02
C HIS A 49 -4.11 -3.37 -5.52
N LEU A 50 -3.68 -2.27 -6.14
CA LEU A 50 -3.17 -2.23 -7.52
C LEU A 50 -1.63 -2.05 -7.51
N PRO A 51 -0.93 -2.42 -8.61
CA PRO A 51 0.46 -2.04 -8.82
C PRO A 51 0.69 -0.53 -8.63
N GLY A 52 1.84 -0.16 -8.08
CA GLY A 52 2.16 1.22 -7.70
C GLY A 52 1.61 1.68 -6.35
N CYS A 53 0.87 0.83 -5.60
CA CYS A 53 0.32 1.19 -4.30
C CYS A 53 1.40 1.50 -3.25
N GLN A 54 1.41 2.73 -2.74
CA GLN A 54 2.39 3.21 -1.75
C GLN A 54 2.24 2.60 -0.33
N HIS A 55 1.25 1.71 -0.11
CA HIS A 55 1.04 1.03 1.17
C HIS A 55 1.69 -0.36 1.25
N ILE A 56 2.18 -0.91 0.14
CA ILE A 56 2.77 -2.26 0.07
C ILE A 56 4.06 -2.23 -0.75
N ILE A 57 5.04 -3.05 -0.34
CA ILE A 57 6.36 -3.12 -0.98
C ILE A 57 6.36 -4.34 -1.93
N PRO A 58 6.76 -4.22 -3.21
CA PRO A 58 6.65 -5.30 -4.19
C PRO A 58 7.35 -6.61 -3.78
N SER A 59 8.52 -6.52 -3.15
CA SER A 59 9.30 -7.67 -2.66
C SER A 59 8.60 -8.45 -1.55
N ASP A 60 7.63 -7.85 -0.86
CA ASP A 60 6.89 -8.47 0.24
C ASP A 60 5.58 -9.12 -0.23
N ILE A 61 5.21 -8.98 -1.51
CA ILE A 61 3.98 -9.56 -2.08
C ILE A 61 4.20 -11.06 -2.34
N ARG A 62 4.18 -11.85 -1.26
CA ARG A 62 4.41 -13.29 -1.28
C ARG A 62 3.46 -14.07 -0.35
N PRO A 63 3.27 -15.38 -0.57
CA PRO A 63 2.62 -16.26 0.39
C PRO A 63 3.38 -16.28 1.75
N PRO A 64 2.69 -16.55 2.87
CA PRO A 64 1.25 -16.76 3.00
C PRO A 64 0.44 -15.45 3.12
N VAL A 65 1.10 -14.30 3.20
CA VAL A 65 0.44 -13.01 3.48
C VAL A 65 -0.40 -12.55 2.29
N TYR A 66 0.14 -12.64 1.08
CA TYR A 66 -0.51 -12.18 -0.15
C TYR A 66 -0.90 -13.32 -1.11
N GLY A 67 -1.96 -13.09 -1.86
CA GLY A 67 -2.26 -13.73 -3.14
C GLY A 67 -2.60 -12.65 -4.17
N TRP A 68 -2.77 -13.01 -5.44
CA TRP A 68 -3.12 -12.04 -6.49
C TRP A 68 -3.93 -12.68 -7.62
N VAL A 69 -4.45 -11.82 -8.50
CA VAL A 69 -5.08 -12.17 -9.77
C VAL A 69 -4.37 -11.37 -10.87
N PRO A 70 -3.54 -11.99 -11.73
CA PRO A 70 -2.71 -11.25 -12.69
C PRO A 70 -3.48 -10.72 -13.91
N ALA A 71 -4.56 -11.41 -14.29
CA ALA A 71 -5.43 -11.03 -15.40
C ALA A 71 -6.92 -11.08 -14.96
N PRO A 72 -7.38 -10.12 -14.13
CA PRO A 72 -8.74 -10.10 -13.62
C PRO A 72 -9.76 -9.70 -14.71
N SER A 73 -11.00 -10.17 -14.58
CA SER A 73 -12.07 -9.84 -15.53
C SER A 73 -12.37 -8.33 -15.58
N SER A 74 -12.70 -7.80 -16.76
CA SER A 74 -12.92 -6.36 -16.98
C SER A 74 -13.88 -5.76 -15.94
N GLY A 75 -13.41 -4.76 -15.20
CA GLY A 75 -14.17 -4.11 -14.12
C GLY A 75 -14.24 -4.87 -12.79
N ALA A 76 -13.46 -5.94 -12.58
CA ALA A 76 -13.41 -6.67 -11.30
C ALA A 76 -13.08 -5.75 -10.11
N TRP A 77 -12.12 -4.82 -10.28
CA TRP A 77 -11.83 -3.78 -9.29
C TRP A 77 -13.09 -3.00 -8.88
N ARG A 78 -13.82 -2.43 -9.85
CA ARG A 78 -15.02 -1.62 -9.59
C ARG A 78 -16.16 -2.42 -8.94
N ARG A 79 -16.27 -3.72 -9.23
CA ARG A 79 -17.25 -4.63 -8.61
C ARG A 79 -16.87 -5.04 -7.18
N LEU A 80 -15.61 -4.88 -6.78
CA LEU A 80 -15.08 -5.46 -5.55
C LEU A 80 -15.74 -4.84 -4.31
N ALA A 81 -16.50 -5.68 -3.61
CA ALA A 81 -17.35 -5.38 -2.46
C ALA A 81 -17.63 -6.67 -1.66
N PRO A 82 -18.19 -6.61 -0.42
CA PRO A 82 -18.45 -7.81 0.37
C PRO A 82 -19.42 -8.81 -0.26
N SER A 83 -20.34 -8.35 -1.11
CA SER A 83 -21.27 -9.18 -1.90
C SER A 83 -20.66 -9.74 -3.18
N PHE A 84 -19.54 -9.19 -3.64
CA PHE A 84 -18.81 -9.60 -4.85
C PHE A 84 -17.30 -9.70 -4.54
N PRO A 85 -16.90 -10.66 -3.69
CA PRO A 85 -15.51 -10.86 -3.30
C PRO A 85 -14.65 -11.29 -4.49
N LEU A 86 -13.38 -10.87 -4.49
CA LEU A 86 -12.37 -11.35 -5.43
C LEU A 86 -11.44 -12.33 -4.71
N ARG A 87 -11.36 -13.59 -5.18
CA ARG A 87 -10.42 -14.59 -4.68
C ARG A 87 -9.12 -14.56 -5.49
N ALA A 88 -7.99 -14.75 -4.83
CA ALA A 88 -6.69 -14.93 -5.48
C ALA A 88 -6.67 -16.20 -6.34
N THR A 89 -6.04 -16.10 -7.52
CA THR A 89 -5.73 -17.24 -8.39
C THR A 89 -4.28 -17.68 -8.21
N GLU A 90 -3.40 -16.74 -7.86
CA GLU A 90 -1.95 -16.92 -7.71
C GLU A 90 -1.47 -16.55 -6.29
N GLY A 91 -0.25 -16.99 -5.96
CA GLY A 91 0.31 -16.83 -4.62
C GLY A 91 -0.48 -17.63 -3.59
N ASN A 92 -0.85 -17.03 -2.45
CA ASN A 92 -1.78 -17.67 -1.53
C ASN A 92 -3.21 -17.56 -2.09
N THR A 93 -3.63 -18.58 -2.85
CA THR A 93 -4.98 -18.63 -3.44
C THR A 93 -6.10 -18.66 -2.39
N GLY A 94 -5.80 -19.01 -1.13
CA GLY A 94 -6.73 -18.91 0.00
C GLY A 94 -7.06 -17.47 0.43
N ARG A 95 -6.50 -16.45 -0.24
CA ARG A 95 -6.79 -15.03 0.03
C ARG A 95 -7.97 -14.53 -0.80
N THR A 96 -8.82 -13.73 -0.16
CA THR A 96 -10.03 -13.13 -0.74
C THR A 96 -10.14 -11.69 -0.31
N ALA A 97 -10.31 -10.77 -1.26
CA ALA A 97 -10.59 -9.36 -0.99
C ALA A 97 -12.10 -9.07 -1.03
N VAL A 98 -12.55 -8.24 -0.09
CA VAL A 98 -13.93 -7.74 0.04
C VAL A 98 -14.02 -6.21 0.00
N SER A 99 -12.89 -5.51 0.11
CA SER A 99 -12.81 -4.05 0.03
C SER A 99 -11.56 -3.59 -0.72
N ARG A 100 -11.60 -2.37 -1.26
CA ARG A 100 -10.50 -1.75 -2.02
C ARG A 100 -9.64 -0.87 -1.12
N CYS A 101 -8.34 -0.83 -1.37
CA CYS A 101 -7.44 0.13 -0.78
C CYS A 101 -7.85 1.55 -1.22
N LYS A 102 -8.22 2.42 -0.27
CA LYS A 102 -8.78 3.75 -0.55
C LYS A 102 -7.93 4.60 -1.49
N SER A 103 -6.60 4.61 -1.29
CA SER A 103 -5.71 5.39 -2.15
C SER A 103 -5.54 4.81 -3.56
N CYS A 104 -5.72 3.50 -3.77
CA CYS A 104 -5.76 2.92 -5.11
C CYS A 104 -7.11 3.19 -5.81
N ASP A 105 -8.19 3.35 -5.04
CA ASP A 105 -9.52 3.64 -5.58
C ASP A 105 -9.71 5.12 -5.92
N ALA A 106 -8.93 6.00 -5.29
CA ALA A 106 -8.89 7.44 -5.57
C ALA A 106 -7.99 7.82 -6.78
N THR A 107 -7.31 6.84 -7.39
CA THR A 107 -6.40 7.04 -8.54
C THR A 107 -6.89 6.30 -9.81
N GLN A 108 -8.21 6.10 -9.95
CA GLN A 108 -8.87 5.26 -10.97
C GLN A 108 -10.00 6.00 -11.68
#